data_AF-A0A368TCK3-F1
#
_entry.id   AF-A0A368TCK3-F1
#
_cell.length_a   1.000
_cell.length_b   1.000
_cell.length_c   1.000
_cell.angle_alpha   90.00
_cell.angle_beta   90.00
_cell.angle_gamma   90.00
#
_symmetry.space_group_name_H-M   'P 1'
#
loop_
_entity.id
_entity.type
_entity.pdbx_description
1 polymer ?
#
loop_
_entity_poly.entity_id
_entity_poly.type
_entity_poly.pdbx_seq_one_letter_code
_entity_poly.pdbx_strand_id
1 'polypeptide(L)'
;MKLIIVVPCIGLFLLFAFIVSVTNAGASVTELNVNPSDVVPGDTLSISGKARPNEEISLKSSFVISLPVSGGKYSKEFKGIHFPAGKKTFSVRAENIKDIRVSLGPLLFMTFKYPLSGPQKATNGVATLSISLPFSGVDVRGEKNVEVYGAALDNATSVILTTDMAIKLTADKNGDFKLDLDTKGVPLGEFSIVAGGKEETVQIVRTKPEPTPMPKSSYDRDEEPDISPTPTITPTITPTVAPTTPISSRKLSIGPTSSPDQKQTATLESTPGKKRTPTSVSTPDQRQTATQKPSPSPSQRRIPGFDAFCAIAGLITVAYLVLVLRRK
;
A
#
# COMPACT_ATOMS: atom_id res chain seq x y z
N MET A 1 51.34 -26.13 34.80
CA MET A 1 50.11 -26.95 34.73
C MET A 1 49.18 -26.33 33.67
N LYS A 2 48.49 -27.13 32.85
CA LYS A 2 47.61 -26.61 31.78
C LYS A 2 46.24 -26.27 32.36
N LEU A 3 45.79 -25.03 32.18
CA LEU A 3 44.43 -24.60 32.52
C LEU A 3 43.48 -25.01 31.39
N ILE A 4 42.67 -26.05 31.62
CA ILE A 4 41.65 -26.48 30.66
C ILE A 4 40.40 -25.63 30.90
N ILE A 5 40.11 -24.75 29.95
CA ILE A 5 38.86 -23.97 29.92
C ILE A 5 37.74 -24.91 29.48
N VAL A 6 36.89 -25.32 30.43
CA VAL A 6 35.66 -26.08 30.17
C VAL A 6 34.48 -25.11 30.16
N VAL A 7 33.47 -25.40 29.31
CA VAL A 7 32.25 -24.59 29.06
C VAL A 7 32.54 -23.39 28.13
N PRO A 8 31.94 -23.34 26.90
CA PRO A 8 30.49 -23.21 26.76
C PRO A 8 29.85 -23.96 25.57
N CYS A 9 29.73 -25.30 25.66
CA CYS A 9 28.94 -26.06 24.67
C CYS A 9 27.41 -25.94 24.87
N ILE A 10 26.95 -25.51 26.05
CA ILE A 10 25.53 -25.43 26.42
C ILE A 10 24.82 -24.26 25.70
N GLY A 11 25.50 -23.12 25.51
CA GLY A 11 24.94 -21.98 24.79
C GLY A 11 24.72 -22.24 23.29
N LEU A 12 25.59 -23.05 22.68
CA LEU A 12 25.50 -23.37 21.25
C LEU A 12 24.32 -24.30 20.92
N PHE A 13 23.97 -25.22 21.84
CA PHE A 13 22.79 -26.08 21.68
C PHE A 13 21.46 -25.32 21.81
N LEU A 14 21.38 -24.31 22.70
CA LEU A 14 20.20 -23.45 22.80
C LEU A 14 20.03 -22.55 21.57
N LEU A 15 21.13 -22.14 20.92
CA LEU A 15 21.09 -21.38 19.68
C LEU A 15 20.51 -22.21 18.51
N PHE A 16 20.86 -23.50 18.41
CA PHE A 16 20.29 -24.39 17.40
C PHE A 16 18.82 -24.74 17.65
N ALA A 17 18.39 -24.88 18.91
CA ALA A 17 16.99 -25.14 19.25
C ALA A 17 16.04 -23.98 18.88
N PHE A 18 16.54 -22.74 18.81
CA PHE A 18 15.73 -21.56 18.49
C PHE A 18 15.51 -21.38 16.97
N ILE A 19 16.38 -21.94 16.12
CA ILE A 19 16.33 -21.76 14.66
C ILE A 19 15.29 -22.69 13.98
N VAL A 20 14.93 -23.81 14.62
CA VAL A 20 14.03 -24.83 14.03
C VAL A 20 12.54 -24.62 14.38
N SER A 21 12.22 -23.75 15.34
CA SER A 21 10.84 -23.56 15.84
C SER A 21 10.02 -22.50 15.10
N VAL A 22 10.51 -21.93 13.99
CA VAL A 22 9.65 -21.15 13.07
C VAL A 22 8.93 -22.10 12.12
N THR A 23 8.08 -22.98 12.68
CA THR A 23 7.04 -23.64 11.90
C THR A 23 6.06 -22.56 11.45
N ASN A 24 6.36 -21.97 10.30
CA ASN A 24 5.51 -21.02 9.62
C ASN A 24 4.20 -21.76 9.34
N ALA A 25 3.18 -21.53 10.17
CA ALA A 25 1.83 -22.08 10.01
C ALA A 25 1.13 -21.36 8.84
N GLY A 26 1.76 -21.44 7.66
CA GLY A 26 1.18 -21.02 6.41
C GLY A 26 0.00 -21.92 6.08
N ALA A 27 -1.06 -21.29 5.59
CA ALA A 27 -2.10 -22.01 4.85
C ALA A 27 -1.43 -22.90 3.80
N SER A 28 -1.98 -24.10 3.58
CA SER A 28 -1.39 -25.14 2.72
C SER A 28 -1.55 -24.86 1.23
N VAL A 29 -1.07 -23.69 0.80
CA VAL A 29 -1.03 -23.25 -0.60
C VAL A 29 -0.06 -24.15 -1.38
N THR A 30 -0.58 -24.97 -2.28
CA THR A 30 0.20 -25.86 -3.15
C THR A 30 0.62 -25.18 -4.44
N GLU A 31 -0.13 -24.18 -4.90
CA GLU A 31 0.13 -23.42 -6.13
C GLU A 31 -0.17 -21.93 -5.89
N LEU A 32 0.66 -21.06 -6.47
CA LEU A 32 0.47 -19.62 -6.54
C LEU A 32 0.87 -19.21 -7.96
N ASN A 33 0.06 -18.40 -8.62
CA ASN A 33 0.29 -17.93 -9.98
C ASN A 33 -0.11 -16.44 -10.06
N VAL A 34 0.64 -15.67 -10.84
CA VAL A 34 0.37 -14.25 -11.09
C VAL A 34 0.41 -14.01 -12.60
N ASN A 35 -0.64 -13.39 -13.16
CA ASN A 35 -0.78 -13.21 -14.60
C ASN A 35 -1.48 -11.88 -14.95
N PRO A 36 -0.92 -11.03 -15.84
CA PRO A 36 0.42 -11.15 -16.42
C PRO A 36 1.53 -10.78 -15.42
N SER A 37 2.77 -11.21 -15.71
CA SER A 37 3.98 -10.81 -14.97
C SER A 37 4.29 -9.32 -15.12
N ASP A 38 3.95 -8.75 -16.27
CA ASP A 38 4.19 -7.36 -16.65
C ASP A 38 2.86 -6.68 -16.94
N VAL A 39 2.53 -5.65 -16.15
CA VAL A 39 1.21 -5.01 -16.14
C VAL A 39 1.36 -3.51 -16.36
N VAL A 40 0.48 -2.91 -17.18
CA VAL A 40 0.39 -1.44 -17.30
C VAL A 40 -0.72 -0.92 -16.37
N PRO A 41 -0.54 0.18 -15.62
CA PRO A 41 -1.57 0.72 -14.73
C PRO A 41 -2.93 0.93 -15.41
N GLY A 42 -3.93 0.18 -14.95
CA GLY A 42 -5.29 0.13 -15.50
C GLY A 42 -5.63 -1.20 -16.16
N ASP A 43 -4.64 -2.06 -16.43
CA ASP A 43 -4.86 -3.47 -16.76
C ASP A 43 -5.27 -4.26 -15.52
N THR A 44 -5.94 -5.40 -15.74
CA THR A 44 -6.29 -6.35 -14.68
C THR A 44 -5.14 -7.32 -14.42
N LEU A 45 -4.67 -7.37 -13.18
CA LEU A 45 -3.76 -8.40 -12.65
C LEU A 45 -4.59 -9.51 -12.01
N SER A 46 -4.33 -10.77 -12.37
CA SER A 46 -4.97 -11.93 -11.77
C SER A 46 -3.97 -12.70 -10.91
N ILE A 47 -4.32 -12.92 -9.64
CA ILE A 47 -3.57 -13.74 -8.69
C ILE A 47 -4.43 -14.96 -8.37
N SER A 48 -3.91 -16.17 -8.57
CA SER A 48 -4.67 -17.41 -8.38
C SER A 48 -3.82 -18.56 -7.83
N GLY A 49 -4.45 -19.65 -7.43
CA GLY A 49 -3.74 -20.84 -6.97
C GLY A 49 -4.62 -21.88 -6.30
N LYS A 50 -3.95 -22.82 -5.63
CA LYS A 50 -4.55 -23.97 -4.95
C LYS A 50 -4.15 -24.02 -3.47
N ALA A 51 -5.09 -24.39 -2.61
CA ALA A 51 -4.92 -24.66 -1.18
C ALA A 51 -5.88 -25.79 -0.73
N ARG A 52 -6.05 -26.04 0.57
CA ARG A 52 -7.11 -26.95 1.02
C ARG A 52 -8.50 -26.36 0.76
N PRO A 53 -9.51 -27.20 0.47
CA PRO A 53 -10.89 -26.75 0.36
C PRO A 53 -11.37 -25.92 1.55
N ASN A 54 -11.95 -24.74 1.29
CA ASN A 54 -12.45 -23.80 2.30
C ASN A 54 -11.37 -23.23 3.26
N GLU A 55 -10.07 -23.33 2.93
CA GLU A 55 -8.98 -22.79 3.74
C GLU A 55 -8.91 -21.26 3.65
N GLU A 56 -8.66 -20.57 4.78
CA GLU A 56 -8.40 -19.13 4.79
C GLU A 56 -6.92 -18.86 4.44
N ILE A 57 -6.68 -18.11 3.38
CA ILE A 57 -5.36 -17.83 2.83
C ILE A 57 -5.02 -16.37 3.08
N SER A 58 -3.86 -16.13 3.70
CA SER A 58 -3.28 -14.79 3.82
C SER A 58 -2.39 -14.51 2.61
N LEU A 59 -2.94 -13.88 1.58
CA LEU A 59 -2.17 -13.34 0.46
C LEU A 59 -1.49 -12.04 0.91
N LYS A 60 -0.18 -11.93 0.72
CA LYS A 60 0.63 -10.76 1.09
C LYS A 60 1.24 -10.14 -0.16
N SER A 61 1.52 -8.84 -0.10
CA SER A 61 2.31 -8.13 -1.10
C SER A 61 3.25 -7.14 -0.42
N SER A 62 4.45 -6.95 -0.97
CA SER A 62 5.39 -5.92 -0.51
C SER A 62 5.97 -5.16 -1.69
N PHE A 63 6.20 -3.85 -1.52
CA PHE A 63 6.89 -2.99 -2.48
C PHE A 63 7.69 -1.88 -1.80
N VAL A 64 8.70 -1.35 -2.49
CA VAL A 64 9.57 -0.28 -1.99
C VAL A 64 9.61 0.88 -2.99
N ILE A 65 9.51 2.11 -2.49
CA ILE A 65 9.69 3.33 -3.30
C ILE A 65 10.57 4.35 -2.57
N SER A 66 11.27 5.17 -3.36
CA SER A 66 11.98 6.36 -2.88
C SER A 66 11.19 7.62 -3.26
N LEU A 67 10.91 8.48 -2.28
CA LEU A 67 10.22 9.75 -2.48
C LEU A 67 11.21 10.92 -2.34
N PRO A 68 11.21 11.90 -3.26
CA PRO A 68 12.04 13.09 -3.13
C PRO A 68 11.57 13.99 -1.98
N VAL A 69 12.51 14.63 -1.29
CA VAL A 69 12.24 15.64 -0.26
C VAL A 69 12.30 17.03 -0.88
N SER A 70 11.32 17.88 -0.55
CA SER A 70 11.31 19.29 -0.93
C SER A 70 10.79 20.14 0.24
N GLY A 71 11.47 21.26 0.54
CA GLY A 71 11.12 22.13 1.67
C GLY A 71 11.09 21.42 3.03
N GLY A 72 11.95 20.39 3.23
CA GLY A 72 11.97 19.57 4.45
C GLY A 72 10.78 18.62 4.61
N LYS A 73 10.00 18.38 3.55
CA LYS A 73 8.80 17.53 3.55
C LYS A 73 8.84 16.53 2.39
N TYR A 74 8.05 15.48 2.52
CA TYR A 74 7.75 14.52 1.46
C TYR A 74 6.23 14.32 1.38
N SER A 75 5.72 14.09 0.17
CA SER A 75 4.36 13.60 -0.07
C SER A 75 4.31 12.80 -1.36
N LYS A 76 3.48 11.76 -1.38
CA LYS A 76 3.08 11.05 -2.59
C LYS A 76 1.60 10.71 -2.51
N GLU A 77 0.84 11.23 -3.47
CA GLU A 77 -0.54 10.80 -3.72
C GLU A 77 -0.56 9.72 -4.81
N PHE A 78 -1.30 8.65 -4.56
CA PHE A 78 -1.69 7.60 -5.49
C PHE A 78 -3.18 7.75 -5.75
N LYS A 79 -3.56 8.09 -6.98
CA LYS A 79 -4.95 8.39 -7.34
C LYS A 79 -5.62 7.19 -7.95
N GLY A 80 -6.83 6.90 -7.48
CA GLY A 80 -7.69 5.90 -8.10
C GLY A 80 -7.31 4.44 -7.87
N ILE A 81 -6.61 4.11 -6.78
CA ILE A 81 -6.33 2.72 -6.38
C ILE A 81 -7.64 1.99 -6.12
N HIS A 82 -7.86 0.85 -6.77
CA HIS A 82 -9.03 0.02 -6.52
C HIS A 82 -8.79 -0.91 -5.33
N PHE A 83 -9.39 -0.62 -4.17
CA PHE A 83 -9.28 -1.51 -3.01
C PHE A 83 -10.22 -2.72 -3.16
N PRO A 84 -9.72 -3.97 -3.18
CA PRO A 84 -10.58 -5.16 -3.23
C PRO A 84 -11.43 -5.31 -1.96
N ALA A 85 -12.53 -6.07 -2.05
CA ALA A 85 -13.36 -6.40 -0.90
C ALA A 85 -12.61 -7.26 0.14
N GLY A 86 -13.20 -7.47 1.33
CA GLY A 86 -12.64 -8.35 2.36
C GLY A 86 -11.70 -7.68 3.37
N LYS A 87 -11.27 -8.47 4.37
CA LYS A 87 -10.38 -8.02 5.45
C LYS A 87 -8.95 -7.92 4.94
N LYS A 88 -8.31 -6.78 5.19
CA LYS A 88 -6.95 -6.48 4.74
C LYS A 88 -6.19 -5.65 5.77
N THR A 89 -4.89 -5.85 5.82
CA THR A 89 -3.96 -5.06 6.65
C THR A 89 -2.98 -4.35 5.75
N PHE A 90 -2.59 -3.15 6.14
CA PHE A 90 -1.67 -2.29 5.42
C PHE A 90 -0.63 -1.75 6.41
N SER A 91 0.64 -1.91 6.11
CA SER A 91 1.75 -1.37 6.87
C SER A 91 2.63 -0.53 5.97
N VAL A 92 3.07 0.64 6.45
CA VAL A 92 4.06 1.48 5.78
C VAL A 92 5.14 1.81 6.79
N ARG A 93 6.36 1.35 6.50
CA ARG A 93 7.58 1.72 7.20
C ARG A 93 8.30 2.78 6.37
N ALA A 94 8.68 3.88 7.02
CA ALA A 94 9.33 5.02 6.39
C ALA A 94 10.65 5.34 7.07
N GLU A 95 11.67 5.67 6.27
CA GLU A 95 13.02 6.03 6.72
C GLU A 95 13.41 7.46 6.30
N ASN A 96 14.38 8.05 7.01
CA ASN A 96 14.84 9.43 6.85
C ASN A 96 13.78 10.49 7.17
N ILE A 97 12.89 10.21 8.13
CA ILE A 97 11.74 11.05 8.48
C ILE A 97 11.76 11.57 9.92
N LYS A 98 11.08 12.70 10.15
CA LYS A 98 10.70 13.21 11.48
C LYS A 98 9.30 12.72 11.88
N ASP A 99 8.39 12.62 10.90
CA ASP A 99 7.07 12.01 11.08
C ASP A 99 6.49 11.46 9.77
N ILE A 100 5.44 10.65 9.92
CA ILE A 100 4.62 10.11 8.83
C ILE A 100 3.13 10.25 9.14
N ARG A 101 2.35 10.49 8.09
CA ARG A 101 0.89 10.39 8.09
C ARG A 101 0.40 9.82 6.77
N VAL A 102 -0.72 9.13 6.81
CA VAL A 102 -1.44 8.63 5.64
C VAL A 102 -2.81 9.30 5.58
N SER A 103 -3.28 9.65 4.38
CA SER A 103 -4.68 9.96 4.12
C SER A 103 -5.28 8.95 3.13
N LEU A 104 -6.58 8.69 3.28
CA LEU A 104 -7.34 7.74 2.46
C LEU A 104 -8.72 8.34 2.20
N GLY A 105 -9.14 8.44 0.93
CA GLY A 105 -10.46 8.96 0.58
C GLY A 105 -10.83 8.68 -0.88
N PRO A 106 -12.09 8.80 -1.29
CA PRO A 106 -13.24 9.15 -0.46
C PRO A 106 -13.79 7.94 0.33
N LEU A 107 -14.07 8.14 1.61
CA LEU A 107 -14.88 7.25 2.46
C LEU A 107 -16.10 8.05 2.88
N LEU A 108 -17.33 7.64 2.52
CA LEU A 108 -18.58 8.34 2.89
C LEU A 108 -18.46 9.88 2.78
N PHE A 109 -18.07 10.37 1.60
CA PHE A 109 -17.89 11.80 1.27
C PHE A 109 -16.79 12.55 2.02
N MET A 110 -15.92 11.88 2.78
CA MET A 110 -14.80 12.50 3.50
C MET A 110 -13.45 11.81 3.24
N THR A 111 -12.35 12.49 3.61
CA THR A 111 -10.99 11.93 3.59
C THR A 111 -10.57 11.57 5.01
N PHE A 112 -10.29 10.29 5.25
CA PHE A 112 -9.75 9.77 6.49
C PHE A 112 -8.26 10.10 6.62
N LYS A 113 -7.76 10.32 7.84
CA LYS A 113 -6.34 10.61 8.12
C LYS A 113 -5.85 9.73 9.27
N TYR A 114 -4.74 9.03 9.07
CA TYR A 114 -4.15 8.10 10.01
C TYR A 114 -2.68 8.45 10.32
N PRO A 115 -2.25 8.49 11.58
CA PRO A 115 -3.07 8.36 12.78
C PRO A 115 -4.09 9.49 12.98
N LEU A 116 -5.15 9.19 13.74
CA LEU A 116 -6.17 10.15 14.15
C LEU A 116 -5.62 11.17 15.16
N SER A 117 -4.64 10.75 15.99
CA SER A 117 -3.94 11.59 16.96
C SER A 117 -3.11 12.70 16.30
N GLY A 118 -2.56 12.47 15.11
CA GLY A 118 -1.70 13.40 14.39
C GLY A 118 -0.73 12.63 13.48
N PRO A 119 0.30 13.27 12.91
CA PRO A 119 1.44 12.55 12.34
C PRO A 119 2.12 11.68 13.40
N GLN A 120 2.46 10.44 13.06
CA GLN A 120 3.26 9.56 13.91
C GLN A 120 4.71 10.05 13.90
N LYS A 121 5.27 10.35 15.07
CA LYS A 121 6.68 10.74 15.21
C LYS A 121 7.59 9.53 14.99
N ALA A 122 8.71 9.78 14.33
CA ALA A 122 9.75 8.79 14.07
C ALA A 122 10.70 8.66 15.26
N THR A 123 11.25 7.46 15.43
CA THR A 123 12.35 7.16 16.36
C THR A 123 13.57 6.83 15.52
N ASN A 124 14.69 7.53 15.74
CA ASN A 124 15.94 7.36 14.97
C ASN A 124 15.74 7.45 13.44
N GLY A 125 14.88 8.38 12.98
CA GLY A 125 14.60 8.57 11.56
C GLY A 125 13.59 7.59 10.94
N VAL A 126 13.07 6.63 11.71
CA VAL A 126 12.17 5.56 11.24
C VAL A 126 10.81 5.61 11.94
N ALA A 127 9.73 5.40 11.19
CA ALA A 127 8.41 5.12 11.76
C ALA A 127 7.66 4.06 10.94
N THR A 128 6.80 3.29 11.60
CA THR A 128 5.89 2.35 10.94
C THR A 128 4.45 2.66 11.31
N LEU A 129 3.57 2.78 10.31
CA LEU A 129 2.12 2.84 10.48
C LEU A 129 1.54 1.49 10.10
N SER A 130 0.60 0.96 10.89
CA SER A 130 -0.13 -0.28 10.57
C SER A 130 -1.63 -0.08 10.77
N ILE A 131 -2.41 -0.43 9.73
CA ILE A 131 -3.86 -0.21 9.66
C ILE A 131 -4.55 -1.51 9.29
N SER A 132 -5.55 -1.91 10.06
CA SER A 132 -6.46 -3.02 9.72
C SER A 132 -7.77 -2.47 9.16
N LEU A 133 -8.23 -3.05 8.05
CA LEU A 133 -9.37 -2.60 7.28
C LEU A 133 -10.38 -3.76 7.07
N PRO A 134 -11.70 -3.54 7.22
CA PRO A 134 -12.34 -2.28 7.61
C PRO A 134 -12.11 -1.91 9.08
N PHE A 135 -11.89 -0.63 9.38
CA PHE A 135 -11.92 -0.11 10.76
C PHE A 135 -13.33 0.41 11.08
N SER A 136 -13.79 0.22 12.32
CA SER A 136 -15.08 0.76 12.82
C SER A 136 -16.30 0.50 11.91
N GLY A 137 -16.31 -0.62 11.19
CA GLY A 137 -17.40 -1.00 10.26
C GLY A 137 -17.40 -0.28 8.91
N VAL A 138 -16.44 0.59 8.62
CA VAL A 138 -16.38 1.32 7.34
C VAL A 138 -15.68 0.48 6.28
N ASP A 139 -16.44 -0.02 5.30
CA ASP A 139 -15.88 -0.68 4.12
C ASP A 139 -15.17 0.34 3.22
N VAL A 140 -13.93 0.01 2.84
CA VAL A 140 -13.05 0.86 2.02
C VAL A 140 -12.92 0.36 0.58
N ARG A 141 -13.69 -0.66 0.17
CA ARG A 141 -13.68 -1.23 -1.19
C ARG A 141 -13.89 -0.19 -2.30
N GLY A 142 -13.45 -0.52 -3.50
CA GLY A 142 -13.55 0.33 -4.68
C GLY A 142 -12.51 1.45 -4.70
N GLU A 143 -12.64 2.35 -5.67
CA GLU A 143 -11.66 3.41 -5.95
C GLU A 143 -11.39 4.33 -4.74
N LYS A 144 -10.11 4.52 -4.40
CA LYS A 144 -9.60 5.44 -3.38
C LYS A 144 -8.31 6.13 -3.84
N ASN A 145 -8.13 7.36 -3.42
CA ASN A 145 -6.83 8.02 -3.36
C ASN A 145 -6.18 7.71 -2.01
N VAL A 146 -4.88 7.45 -2.06
CA VAL A 146 -4.01 7.26 -0.89
C VAL A 146 -2.93 8.32 -0.94
N GLU A 147 -2.73 9.08 0.13
CA GLU A 147 -1.58 9.98 0.25
C GLU A 147 -0.72 9.54 1.43
N VAL A 148 0.60 9.47 1.23
CA VAL A 148 1.59 9.28 2.31
C VAL A 148 2.50 10.50 2.36
N TYR A 149 2.60 11.13 3.52
CA TYR A 149 3.26 12.43 3.66
C TYR A 149 3.79 12.70 5.07
N GLY A 150 4.75 13.61 5.20
CA GLY A 150 5.30 14.02 6.49
C GLY A 150 6.48 14.98 6.38
N ALA A 151 7.11 15.26 7.51
CA ALA A 151 8.38 15.98 7.58
C ALA A 151 9.56 15.00 7.46
N ALA A 152 10.56 15.35 6.64
CA ALA A 152 11.81 14.61 6.50
C ALA A 152 12.83 15.00 7.58
N LEU A 153 13.87 14.19 7.78
CA LEU A 153 15.05 14.60 8.55
C LEU A 153 15.75 15.79 7.89
N ASP A 154 16.51 16.56 8.68
CA ASP A 154 17.28 17.68 8.15
C ASP A 154 18.36 17.18 7.18
N ASN A 155 18.48 17.85 6.04
CA ASN A 155 19.35 17.49 4.90
C ASN A 155 19.01 16.16 4.19
N ALA A 156 17.91 15.47 4.53
CA ALA A 156 17.44 14.32 3.77
C ALA A 156 17.01 14.76 2.36
N THR A 157 17.53 14.11 1.32
CA THR A 157 17.15 14.33 -0.08
C THR A 157 16.04 13.40 -0.54
N SER A 158 15.88 12.25 0.13
CA SER A 158 14.85 11.25 -0.16
C SER A 158 14.42 10.47 1.08
N VAL A 159 13.17 10.00 1.04
CA VAL A 159 12.53 9.15 2.05
C VAL A 159 12.24 7.80 1.42
N ILE A 160 12.69 6.72 2.05
CA ILE A 160 12.38 5.35 1.60
C ILE A 160 11.10 4.91 2.27
N LEU A 161 10.14 4.40 1.49
CA LEU A 161 8.93 3.77 1.97
C LEU A 161 8.93 2.29 1.59
N THR A 162 8.89 1.41 2.59
CA THR A 162 8.55 0.00 2.44
C THR A 162 7.08 -0.16 2.80
N THR A 163 6.29 -0.77 1.92
CA THR A 163 4.86 -0.94 2.10
C THR A 163 4.51 -2.41 2.02
N ASP A 164 3.89 -2.93 3.08
CA ASP A 164 3.41 -4.31 3.17
C ASP A 164 1.88 -4.33 3.23
N MET A 165 1.25 -5.12 2.38
CA MET A 165 -0.19 -5.36 2.40
C MET A 165 -0.47 -6.84 2.61
N ALA A 166 -1.55 -7.17 3.29
CA ALA A 166 -2.10 -8.52 3.31
C ALA A 166 -3.62 -8.48 3.16
N ILE A 167 -4.18 -9.48 2.48
CA ILE A 167 -5.61 -9.70 2.31
C ILE A 167 -5.95 -11.16 2.62
N LYS A 168 -7.07 -11.36 3.30
CA LYS A 168 -7.60 -12.70 3.58
C LYS A 168 -8.54 -13.12 2.46
N LEU A 169 -8.21 -14.24 1.81
CA LEU A 169 -9.04 -14.94 0.84
C LEU A 169 -9.51 -16.27 1.46
N THR A 170 -10.50 -16.90 0.85
CA THR A 170 -10.94 -18.25 1.21
C THR A 170 -10.96 -19.09 -0.05
N ALA A 171 -10.28 -20.23 -0.04
CA ALA A 171 -10.33 -21.19 -1.14
C ALA A 171 -11.74 -21.76 -1.26
N ASP A 172 -12.15 -22.13 -2.47
CA ASP A 172 -13.46 -22.74 -2.70
C ASP A 172 -13.50 -24.21 -2.23
N LYS A 173 -14.60 -24.92 -2.53
CA LYS A 173 -14.78 -26.34 -2.21
C LYS A 173 -13.80 -27.30 -2.94
N ASN A 174 -13.12 -26.83 -3.98
CA ASN A 174 -12.13 -27.58 -4.77
C ASN A 174 -10.69 -27.21 -4.34
N GLY A 175 -10.54 -26.20 -3.47
CA GLY A 175 -9.25 -25.64 -3.06
C GLY A 175 -8.77 -24.48 -3.95
N ASP A 176 -9.57 -24.01 -4.91
CA ASP A 176 -9.21 -22.91 -5.81
C ASP A 176 -9.37 -21.55 -5.12
N PHE A 177 -8.41 -20.65 -5.32
CA PHE A 177 -8.56 -19.24 -4.98
C PHE A 177 -8.18 -18.33 -6.15
N LYS A 178 -8.84 -17.17 -6.24
CA LYS A 178 -8.58 -16.14 -7.25
C LYS A 178 -8.85 -14.75 -6.67
N LEU A 179 -8.00 -13.80 -7.03
CA LEU A 179 -8.16 -12.37 -6.76
C LEU A 179 -7.75 -11.60 -8.01
N ASP A 180 -8.72 -10.92 -8.62
CA ASP A 180 -8.47 -9.99 -9.73
C ASP A 180 -8.34 -8.57 -9.17
N LEU A 181 -7.33 -7.83 -9.64
CA LEU A 181 -6.97 -6.49 -9.19
C LEU A 181 -6.88 -5.55 -10.39
N ASP A 182 -7.59 -4.42 -10.32
CA ASP A 182 -7.37 -3.28 -11.20
C ASP A 182 -6.09 -2.55 -10.75
N THR A 183 -5.10 -2.45 -11.65
CA THR A 183 -3.80 -1.81 -11.35
C THR A 183 -3.80 -0.29 -11.52
N LYS A 184 -4.95 0.33 -11.84
CA LYS A 184 -5.12 1.79 -11.86
C LYS A 184 -4.65 2.40 -10.52
N GLY A 185 -3.82 3.42 -10.62
CA GLY A 185 -3.31 4.15 -9.45
C GLY A 185 -2.23 3.44 -8.63
N VAL A 186 -1.96 2.15 -8.88
CA VAL A 186 -0.91 1.38 -8.20
C VAL A 186 0.47 1.91 -8.64
N PRO A 187 1.46 2.04 -7.73
CA PRO A 187 2.79 2.50 -8.10
C PRO A 187 3.45 1.63 -9.18
N LEU A 188 4.28 2.27 -10.02
CA LEU A 188 5.25 1.55 -10.86
C LEU A 188 6.33 0.93 -9.97
N GLY A 189 6.78 -0.27 -10.31
CA GLY A 189 7.82 -0.97 -9.55
C GLY A 189 7.69 -2.49 -9.64
N GLU A 190 8.46 -3.18 -8.82
CA GLU A 190 8.35 -4.62 -8.59
C GLU A 190 7.56 -4.84 -7.30
N PHE A 191 6.68 -5.85 -7.32
CA PHE A 191 5.88 -6.27 -6.18
C PHE A 191 6.13 -7.76 -5.96
N SER A 192 6.59 -8.11 -4.76
CA SER A 192 6.56 -9.49 -4.27
C SER A 192 5.12 -9.83 -3.86
N ILE A 193 4.65 -11.01 -4.22
CA ILE A 193 3.33 -11.57 -3.92
C ILE A 193 3.54 -12.92 -3.22
N VAL A 194 3.12 -13.04 -1.95
CA VAL A 194 3.42 -14.21 -1.10
C VAL A 194 2.15 -14.86 -0.55
N ALA A 195 2.01 -16.17 -0.73
CA ALA A 195 0.93 -16.97 -0.15
C ALA A 195 1.42 -18.35 0.29
N GLY A 196 1.16 -18.74 1.54
CA GLY A 196 1.51 -20.08 2.08
C GLY A 196 3.00 -20.46 1.98
N GLY A 197 3.90 -19.48 1.92
CA GLY A 197 5.34 -19.70 1.75
C GLY A 197 5.82 -19.80 0.30
N LYS A 198 4.93 -19.67 -0.68
CA LYS A 198 5.27 -19.44 -2.10
C LYS A 198 5.32 -17.95 -2.38
N GLU A 199 6.19 -17.56 -3.29
CA GLU A 199 6.45 -16.18 -3.69
C GLU A 199 6.48 -16.10 -5.22
N GLU A 200 5.78 -15.12 -5.77
CA GLU A 200 5.75 -14.76 -7.19
C GLU A 200 5.97 -13.25 -7.32
N THR A 201 6.51 -12.78 -8.43
CA THR A 201 6.79 -11.35 -8.66
C THR A 201 5.93 -10.79 -9.80
N VAL A 202 5.56 -9.51 -9.67
CA VAL A 202 4.89 -8.75 -10.75
C VAL A 202 5.52 -7.38 -10.91
N GLN A 203 5.73 -7.00 -12.17
CA GLN A 203 6.30 -5.72 -12.58
C GLN A 203 5.18 -4.81 -13.09
N ILE A 204 4.99 -3.64 -12.48
CA ILE A 204 4.08 -2.61 -12.98
C ILE A 204 4.88 -1.57 -13.75
N VAL A 205 4.68 -1.54 -15.07
CA VAL A 205 5.48 -0.79 -16.05
C VAL A 205 4.68 0.34 -16.72
N ARG A 206 5.36 1.34 -17.29
CA ARG A 206 4.67 2.47 -17.97
C ARG A 206 4.04 2.09 -19.29
N THR A 207 4.65 1.15 -19.99
CA THR A 207 4.33 0.71 -21.34
C THR A 207 4.57 -0.78 -21.38
N LYS A 208 3.64 -1.52 -21.98
CA LYS A 208 3.80 -2.96 -22.20
C LYS A 208 5.09 -3.19 -23.00
N PRO A 209 5.93 -4.19 -22.66
CA PRO A 209 7.06 -4.55 -23.51
C PRO A 209 6.55 -4.88 -24.91
N GLU A 210 7.13 -4.23 -25.92
CA GLU A 210 6.82 -4.50 -27.32
C GLU A 210 7.22 -5.96 -27.62
N PRO A 211 6.37 -6.78 -28.26
CA PRO A 211 6.75 -8.13 -28.61
C PRO A 211 7.95 -8.06 -29.57
N THR A 212 9.09 -8.60 -29.13
CA THR A 212 10.32 -8.63 -29.93
C THR A 212 9.99 -9.12 -31.34
N PRO A 213 10.31 -8.36 -32.40
CA PRO A 213 9.94 -8.77 -33.75
C PRO A 213 10.59 -10.11 -34.05
N MET A 214 9.75 -11.14 -34.13
CA MET A 214 10.16 -12.51 -34.42
C MET A 214 10.97 -12.47 -35.72
N PRO A 215 12.21 -12.99 -35.75
CA PRO A 215 13.05 -12.89 -36.95
C PRO A 215 12.31 -13.53 -38.11
N LYS A 216 12.04 -12.74 -39.17
CA LYS A 216 11.45 -13.26 -40.40
C LYS A 216 12.37 -14.37 -40.91
N SER A 217 11.87 -15.59 -40.88
CA SER A 217 12.55 -16.77 -41.41
C SER A 217 12.68 -16.65 -42.92
N SER A 218 13.75 -16.00 -43.39
CA SER A 218 14.14 -15.95 -44.80
C SER A 218 14.84 -17.25 -45.20
N TYR A 219 14.11 -18.36 -45.15
CA TYR A 219 14.46 -19.56 -45.91
C TYR A 219 13.72 -19.50 -47.24
N ASP A 220 14.32 -18.74 -48.17
CA ASP A 220 13.98 -18.80 -49.58
C ASP A 220 15.26 -18.52 -50.36
N ARG A 221 16.09 -19.57 -50.45
CA ARG A 221 17.21 -19.62 -51.40
C ARG A 221 17.63 -21.06 -51.67
N ASP A 222 17.03 -21.64 -52.70
CA ASP A 222 17.73 -22.61 -53.54
C ASP A 222 18.88 -21.86 -54.23
N GLU A 223 20.12 -22.15 -53.85
CA GLU A 223 21.30 -21.77 -54.63
C GLU A 223 22.26 -22.97 -54.63
N GLU A 224 22.39 -23.58 -55.81
CA GLU A 224 23.25 -24.73 -56.10
C GLU A 224 24.73 -24.33 -55.98
N PRO A 225 25.64 -25.21 -55.51
CA PRO A 225 27.00 -24.79 -55.15
C PRO A 225 27.91 -24.65 -56.38
N ASP A 226 28.46 -23.45 -56.60
CA ASP A 226 29.64 -23.26 -57.44
C ASP A 226 30.88 -22.89 -56.59
N ILE A 227 32.05 -23.24 -57.11
CA ILE A 227 33.30 -23.46 -56.38
C ILE A 227 34.28 -22.27 -56.47
N SER A 228 34.96 -21.98 -55.35
CA SER A 228 36.33 -21.44 -55.17
C SER A 228 36.99 -20.56 -56.26
N PRO A 229 37.76 -19.50 -55.88
CA PRO A 229 38.83 -19.67 -54.88
C PRO A 229 39.13 -18.49 -53.91
N THR A 230 39.87 -18.85 -52.86
CA THR A 230 40.54 -18.01 -51.84
C THR A 230 41.47 -16.93 -52.44
N PRO A 231 41.56 -15.75 -51.80
CA PRO A 231 42.87 -15.38 -51.23
C PRO A 231 42.85 -14.71 -49.83
N THR A 232 43.87 -15.07 -49.06
CA THR A 232 44.70 -14.21 -48.19
C THR A 232 44.08 -13.49 -46.97
N ILE A 233 44.45 -14.02 -45.81
CA ILE A 233 44.42 -13.38 -44.48
C ILE A 233 45.51 -12.30 -44.35
N THR A 234 45.13 -11.12 -43.84
CA THR A 234 46.06 -10.07 -43.36
C THR A 234 45.63 -9.61 -41.96
N PRO A 235 46.46 -9.78 -40.92
CA PRO A 235 46.17 -9.24 -39.58
C PRO A 235 46.62 -7.78 -39.46
N THR A 236 45.68 -6.85 -39.30
CA THR A 236 45.99 -5.44 -38.98
C THR A 236 45.98 -5.21 -37.47
N ILE A 237 47.08 -4.67 -36.99
CA ILE A 237 47.38 -4.39 -35.58
C ILE A 237 46.74 -3.10 -35.05
N THR A 238 46.54 -3.08 -33.73
CA THR A 238 45.95 -2.02 -32.88
C THR A 238 46.61 -0.64 -33.05
N PRO A 239 45.92 0.46 -32.65
CA PRO A 239 46.36 1.06 -31.38
C PRO A 239 45.24 1.54 -30.43
N THR A 240 45.55 1.37 -29.14
CA THR A 240 44.89 1.89 -27.94
C THR A 240 44.64 3.41 -27.99
N VAL A 241 43.47 3.86 -27.51
CA VAL A 241 43.22 5.25 -27.11
C VAL A 241 42.86 5.31 -25.63
N ALA A 242 43.50 6.21 -24.89
CA ALA A 242 43.33 6.37 -23.44
C ALA A 242 42.04 7.12 -23.07
N PRO A 243 41.46 6.88 -21.87
CA PRO A 243 40.29 7.61 -21.40
C PRO A 243 40.66 9.01 -20.89
N THR A 244 40.05 10.05 -21.46
CA THR A 244 40.21 11.45 -21.03
C THR A 244 39.27 11.78 -19.86
N THR A 245 39.85 12.25 -18.76
CA THR A 245 39.12 12.76 -17.58
C THR A 245 38.51 14.15 -17.83
N PRO A 246 37.23 14.40 -17.49
CA PRO A 246 36.72 15.76 -17.30
C PRO A 246 37.01 16.28 -15.89
N ILE A 247 37.53 17.51 -15.80
CA ILE A 247 37.91 18.19 -14.56
C ILE A 247 36.91 19.31 -14.24
N SER A 248 36.54 19.43 -12.95
CA SER A 248 36.10 20.65 -12.25
C SER A 248 34.89 21.46 -12.77
N SER A 249 33.98 21.77 -11.84
CA SER A 249 33.45 23.13 -11.73
C SER A 249 33.26 23.52 -10.26
N ARG A 250 33.17 24.84 -10.00
CA ARG A 250 33.69 25.45 -8.78
C ARG A 250 32.58 26.01 -7.88
N LYS A 251 32.76 25.80 -6.58
CA LYS A 251 32.11 26.50 -5.45
C LYS A 251 31.84 27.99 -5.73
N LEU A 252 30.62 28.46 -5.43
CA LEU A 252 30.35 29.87 -5.11
C LEU A 252 29.69 29.99 -3.74
N SER A 253 30.00 31.06 -3.02
CA SER A 253 29.60 31.32 -1.63
C SER A 253 29.33 32.81 -1.48
N ILE A 254 28.12 33.20 -1.10
CA ILE A 254 27.79 34.58 -0.72
C ILE A 254 26.71 34.55 0.38
N GLY A 255 27.01 35.17 1.52
CA GLY A 255 26.01 35.75 2.45
C GLY A 255 26.13 37.27 2.38
N PRO A 256 25.17 38.04 2.95
CA PRO A 256 25.38 38.43 4.35
C PRO A 256 24.11 38.61 5.21
N THR A 257 24.36 38.93 6.48
CA THR A 257 23.44 39.13 7.61
C THR A 257 22.81 40.53 7.68
N SER A 258 21.54 40.64 8.13
CA SER A 258 21.07 41.74 9.00
C SER A 258 19.70 41.47 9.67
N SER A 259 19.57 41.88 10.94
CA SER A 259 18.34 41.99 11.78
C SER A 259 18.07 43.51 12.04
N PRO A 260 17.09 44.01 12.85
CA PRO A 260 16.07 43.37 13.69
C PRO A 260 14.64 44.05 13.68
N ASP A 261 13.79 43.64 14.63
CA ASP A 261 12.63 44.33 15.25
C ASP A 261 11.43 44.83 14.39
N GLN A 262 10.22 44.34 14.72
CA GLN A 262 9.31 45.10 15.62
C GLN A 262 8.09 44.29 16.09
N LYS A 263 7.41 44.87 17.10
CA LYS A 263 6.42 44.29 18.02
C LYS A 263 5.14 45.11 17.96
N GLN A 264 3.97 44.51 17.68
CA GLN A 264 2.72 45.12 18.16
C GLN A 264 1.53 44.18 18.38
N THR A 265 0.78 44.52 19.42
CA THR A 265 -0.40 43.86 19.97
C THR A 265 -1.66 44.53 19.45
N ALA A 266 -2.74 43.78 19.18
CA ALA A 266 -4.10 44.32 19.21
C ALA A 266 -5.14 43.21 19.50
N THR A 267 -5.55 43.14 20.76
CA THR A 267 -6.81 42.49 21.17
C THR A 267 -7.98 43.39 20.76
N LEU A 268 -9.10 42.83 20.29
CA LEU A 268 -10.40 43.48 20.49
C LEU A 268 -11.53 42.44 20.56
N GLU A 269 -12.34 42.61 21.61
CA GLU A 269 -13.48 41.78 22.00
C GLU A 269 -14.78 42.52 21.66
N SER A 270 -15.81 41.83 21.18
CA SER A 270 -17.20 42.29 21.39
C SER A 270 -18.26 41.21 21.10
N THR A 271 -19.18 41.10 22.05
CA THR A 271 -20.48 40.41 22.05
C THR A 271 -21.31 41.30 22.99
N PRO A 272 -22.60 41.69 22.74
CA PRO A 272 -23.71 40.73 22.74
C PRO A 272 -25.02 41.11 21.98
N GLY A 273 -25.98 40.16 21.92
CA GLY A 273 -27.40 40.40 21.58
C GLY A 273 -28.03 39.26 20.75
N LYS A 274 -28.81 38.27 21.22
CA LYS A 274 -29.95 38.15 22.18
C LYS A 274 -31.33 38.11 21.48
N LYS A 275 -32.05 36.97 21.62
CA LYS A 275 -33.53 36.75 21.48
C LYS A 275 -34.12 36.83 20.05
N ARG A 276 -35.02 35.95 19.55
CA ARG A 276 -36.10 35.14 20.18
C ARG A 276 -36.51 33.93 19.30
N THR A 277 -37.09 32.89 19.92
CA THR A 277 -38.04 31.93 19.31
C THR A 277 -39.45 32.57 19.24
N PRO A 278 -40.39 32.08 18.39
CA PRO A 278 -41.31 31.06 18.91
C PRO A 278 -41.75 29.96 17.92
N THR A 279 -42.26 28.90 18.54
CA THR A 279 -42.92 27.69 18.01
C THR A 279 -44.12 27.95 17.07
N SER A 280 -44.37 27.04 16.13
CA SER A 280 -45.76 26.64 15.80
C SER A 280 -45.84 25.11 15.61
N VAL A 281 -47.06 24.56 15.77
CA VAL A 281 -47.38 23.13 15.82
C VAL A 281 -48.55 22.87 14.89
N SER A 282 -48.51 21.79 14.07
CA SER A 282 -49.72 21.06 13.66
C SER A 282 -49.45 19.71 12.98
N THR A 283 -50.26 18.73 13.39
CA THR A 283 -50.54 17.34 12.91
C THR A 283 -51.99 17.09 13.42
N PRO A 284 -52.90 16.25 12.85
CA PRO A 284 -52.78 15.02 12.06
C PRO A 284 -53.65 15.06 10.76
N ASP A 285 -54.19 14.01 10.11
CA ASP A 285 -54.20 12.54 10.26
C ASP A 285 -54.40 11.88 8.87
N GLN A 286 -54.12 10.58 8.70
CA GLN A 286 -55.09 9.58 8.19
C GLN A 286 -54.49 8.16 7.95
N ARG A 287 -55.37 7.19 7.70
CA ARG A 287 -55.30 5.78 8.15
C ARG A 287 -55.89 4.83 7.07
N GLN A 288 -55.60 3.52 7.19
CA GLN A 288 -56.19 2.32 6.52
C GLN A 288 -55.41 1.82 5.24
N THR A 289 -55.11 0.54 4.91
CA THR A 289 -55.57 -0.86 5.22
C THR A 289 -56.36 -1.46 4.01
N ALA A 290 -56.10 -2.66 3.44
CA ALA A 290 -55.33 -3.86 3.88
C ALA A 290 -54.86 -4.87 2.76
N THR A 291 -53.88 -5.74 3.10
CA THR A 291 -53.83 -7.23 2.88
C THR A 291 -53.65 -7.89 1.49
N GLN A 292 -52.60 -8.74 1.36
CA GLN A 292 -52.69 -10.20 0.98
C GLN A 292 -51.35 -10.97 1.22
N LYS A 293 -51.38 -12.33 1.19
CA LYS A 293 -50.35 -13.26 1.73
C LYS A 293 -50.13 -14.48 0.80
N PRO A 294 -48.89 -14.99 0.62
CA PRO A 294 -48.58 -16.40 0.91
C PRO A 294 -47.18 -16.60 1.55
N SER A 295 -47.03 -17.19 2.75
CA SER A 295 -46.69 -18.62 3.00
C SER A 295 -45.27 -18.76 3.61
N PRO A 296 -44.97 -19.68 4.56
CA PRO A 296 -43.82 -19.52 5.47
C PRO A 296 -42.56 -20.35 5.12
N SER A 297 -41.39 -19.82 5.48
CA SER A 297 -40.11 -20.53 5.63
C SER A 297 -39.34 -19.95 6.85
N PRO A 298 -38.25 -20.57 7.34
CA PRO A 298 -38.06 -20.77 8.78
C PRO A 298 -37.79 -19.52 9.62
N SER A 299 -38.18 -19.63 10.89
CA SER A 299 -38.22 -18.54 11.86
C SER A 299 -36.84 -17.99 12.24
N GLN A 300 -36.43 -16.91 11.60
CA GLN A 300 -35.56 -15.93 12.26
C GLN A 300 -36.40 -15.14 13.27
N ARG A 301 -36.29 -15.45 14.57
CA ARG A 301 -36.89 -14.64 15.66
C ARG A 301 -36.21 -13.27 15.69
N ARG A 302 -36.71 -12.31 14.90
CA ARG A 302 -36.41 -10.89 15.10
C ARG A 302 -37.00 -10.46 16.44
N ILE A 303 -36.14 -10.14 17.40
CA ILE A 303 -36.54 -9.46 18.63
C ILE A 303 -36.90 -8.02 18.26
N PRO A 304 -38.14 -7.56 18.47
CA PRO A 304 -38.50 -6.16 18.22
C PRO A 304 -37.67 -5.25 19.14
N GLY A 305 -36.80 -4.44 18.54
CA GLY A 305 -35.87 -3.56 19.27
C GLY A 305 -34.40 -3.66 18.85
N PHE A 306 -33.98 -4.74 18.18
CA PHE A 306 -32.56 -4.89 17.80
C PHE A 306 -32.12 -3.89 16.70
N ASP A 307 -33.00 -3.59 15.75
CA ASP A 307 -32.75 -2.57 14.69
C ASP A 307 -32.53 -1.16 15.29
N ALA A 308 -33.17 -0.83 16.42
CA ALA A 308 -32.94 0.42 17.14
C ALA A 308 -31.56 0.48 17.81
N PHE A 309 -31.09 -0.64 18.38
CA PHE A 309 -29.76 -0.71 19.00
C PHE A 309 -28.63 -0.51 17.98
N CYS A 310 -28.75 -1.09 16.79
CA CYS A 310 -27.79 -0.87 15.70
C CYS A 310 -27.81 0.59 15.20
N ALA A 311 -28.99 1.21 15.07
CA ALA A 311 -29.11 2.62 14.68
C ALA A 311 -28.49 3.57 15.73
N ILE A 312 -28.72 3.31 17.02
CA ILE A 312 -28.15 4.10 18.13
C ILE A 312 -26.63 3.91 18.21
N ALA A 313 -26.11 2.68 18.08
CA ALA A 313 -24.66 2.44 18.05
C ALA A 313 -23.97 3.12 16.85
N GLY A 314 -24.63 3.12 15.68
CA GLY A 314 -24.19 3.88 14.50
C GLY A 314 -24.14 5.39 14.77
N LEU A 315 -25.22 5.97 15.32
CA LEU A 315 -25.28 7.39 15.67
C LEU A 315 -24.24 7.79 16.72
N ILE A 316 -23.99 6.96 17.74
CA ILE A 316 -22.95 7.20 18.75
C ILE A 316 -21.56 7.15 18.10
N THR A 317 -21.31 6.22 17.18
CA THR A 317 -20.03 6.12 16.46
C THR A 317 -19.78 7.35 15.58
N VAL A 318 -20.80 7.82 14.85
CA VAL A 318 -20.75 9.04 14.03
C VAL A 318 -20.57 10.28 14.91
N ALA A 319 -21.32 10.40 16.01
CA ALA A 319 -21.20 11.52 16.94
C ALA A 319 -19.82 11.55 17.61
N TYR A 320 -19.26 10.40 18.00
CA TYR A 320 -17.90 10.28 18.52
C TYR A 320 -16.87 10.72 17.47
N LEU A 321 -17.00 10.28 16.21
CA LEU A 321 -16.13 10.73 15.12
C LEU A 321 -16.18 12.26 14.95
N VAL A 322 -17.39 12.84 14.90
CA VAL A 322 -17.60 14.29 14.78
C VAL A 322 -17.02 15.05 15.97
N LEU A 323 -17.14 14.53 17.20
CA LEU A 323 -16.59 15.17 18.40
C LEU A 323 -15.05 15.07 18.48
N VAL A 324 -14.46 13.95 18.06
CA VAL A 324 -13.01 13.79 17.96
C VAL A 324 -12.43 14.69 16.86
N LEU A 325 -13.14 14.87 15.75
CA LEU A 325 -12.75 15.76 14.65
C LEU A 325 -12.97 17.25 14.96
N ARG A 326 -13.92 17.61 15.84
CA ARG A 326 -14.17 19.01 16.27
C ARG A 326 -13.30 19.50 17.44
N ARG A 327 -12.55 18.62 18.11
CA ARG A 327 -11.64 18.97 19.21
C ARG A 327 -10.19 19.21 18.75
N LYS A 328 -10.00 19.55 17.47
CA LYS A 328 -8.73 19.83 16.80
C LYS A 328 -8.90 20.89 15.73
#